data_AF-A0A800IG00-F1
#
_entry.id   AF-A0A800IG00-F1
#
_cell.length_a   1.000
_cell.length_b   1.000
_cell.length_c   1.000
_cell.angle_alpha   90.00
_cell.angle_beta   90.00
_cell.angle_gamma   90.00
#
_symmetry.space_group_name_H-M   'P 1'
#
loop_
_entity.id
_entity.type
_entity.pdbx_description
1 polymer ?
#
loop_
_entity_poly.entity_id
_entity_poly.type
_entity_poly.pdbx_seq_one_letter_code
_entity_poly.pdbx_strand_id
1 'polypeptide(L)'
;RPAMALLIQQVGLQPHLVLAEPSAHRRFIGKKGRMLALPMSLFGALTTPVLSLLGKLRLLIEPFFSKATQEESIAQYVRRRLGPEMLDWLIDPFISGVF
;
A
#
# COMPACT_ATOMS: atom_id res chain seq x y z
N ARG A 1 16.53 -6.92 -1.87
CA ARG A 1 16.71 -8.36 -1.57
C ARG A 1 18.05 -8.83 -2.14
N PRO A 2 19.18 -8.47 -1.52
CA PRO A 2 20.50 -8.76 -2.08
C PRO A 2 20.75 -10.27 -2.22
N ALA A 3 20.30 -11.09 -1.27
CA ALA A 3 20.50 -12.55 -1.30
C ALA A 3 19.90 -13.24 -2.53
N MET A 4 18.68 -12.85 -2.96
CA MET A 4 18.04 -13.46 -4.14
C MET A 4 18.77 -13.08 -5.44
N ALA A 5 19.16 -11.81 -5.57
CA ALA A 5 19.90 -11.36 -6.74
C ALA A 5 21.28 -12.03 -6.84
N LEU A 6 21.96 -12.20 -5.71
CA LEU A 6 23.23 -12.92 -5.61
C LEU A 6 23.07 -14.39 -5.98
N LEU A 7 22.03 -15.06 -5.50
CA LEU A 7 21.76 -16.45 -5.86
C LEU A 7 21.57 -16.60 -7.37
N ILE A 8 20.71 -15.77 -7.98
CA ILE A 8 20.44 -15.78 -9.43
C ILE A 8 21.73 -15.58 -10.23
N GLN A 9 22.62 -14.71 -9.76
CA GLN A 9 23.94 -14.51 -10.34
C GLN A 9 24.84 -15.74 -10.20
N GLN A 10 24.93 -16.32 -8.99
CA GLN A 10 25.78 -17.48 -8.70
C GLN A 10 25.40 -18.72 -9.51
N VAL A 11 24.10 -18.89 -9.79
CA VAL A 11 23.61 -20.02 -10.60
C VAL A 11 23.50 -19.72 -12.10
N GLY A 12 23.97 -18.54 -12.56
CA GLY A 12 24.00 -18.19 -13.98
C GLY A 12 22.63 -17.96 -14.62
N LEU A 13 21.58 -17.70 -13.84
CA LEU A 13 20.20 -17.55 -14.34
C LEU A 13 19.88 -16.15 -14.88
N GLN A 14 20.83 -15.22 -14.86
CA GLN A 14 20.63 -13.82 -15.31
C GLN A 14 20.04 -13.70 -16.73
N PRO A 15 20.47 -14.49 -17.75
CA PRO A 15 19.90 -14.38 -19.09
C PRO A 15 18.44 -14.84 -19.18
N HIS A 16 17.95 -15.54 -18.17
CA HIS A 16 16.59 -16.08 -18.10
C HIS A 16 15.65 -15.18 -17.27
N LEU A 17 16.15 -14.04 -16.78
CA LEU A 17 15.32 -13.08 -16.05
C LEU A 17 14.30 -12.44 -16.99
N VAL A 18 13.03 -12.71 -16.73
CA VAL A 18 11.92 -12.00 -17.35
C VAL A 18 11.40 -10.97 -16.37
N LEU A 19 11.57 -9.70 -16.70
CA LEU A 19 11.07 -8.59 -15.89
C LEU A 19 9.58 -8.37 -16.18
N ALA A 20 8.86 -7.91 -15.16
CA ALA A 20 7.50 -7.45 -15.35
C ALA A 20 7.49 -6.20 -16.25
N GLU A 21 6.46 -6.12 -17.09
CA GLU A 21 6.24 -4.95 -17.94
C GLU A 21 6.13 -3.68 -17.08
N PRO A 22 6.77 -2.55 -17.43
CA PRO A 22 6.71 -1.33 -16.63
C PRO A 22 5.29 -0.81 -16.39
N SER A 23 4.35 -1.11 -17.29
CA SER A 23 2.93 -0.77 -17.15
C SER A 23 2.26 -1.45 -15.94
N ALA A 24 2.75 -2.62 -15.54
CA ALA A 24 2.23 -3.39 -14.40
C ALA A 24 2.53 -2.75 -13.03
N HIS A 25 3.35 -1.70 -12.98
CA HIS A 25 3.55 -0.93 -11.74
C HIS A 25 2.29 -0.19 -11.28
N ARG A 26 1.30 0.01 -12.16
CA ARG A 26 0.01 0.61 -11.78
C ARG A 26 -0.84 -0.41 -11.06
N ARG A 27 -1.19 -0.10 -9.81
CA ARG A 27 -2.06 -0.92 -8.98
C ARG A 27 -3.47 -0.33 -8.97
N PHE A 28 -4.47 -1.20 -8.84
CA PHE A 28 -5.86 -0.81 -8.82
C PHE A 28 -6.56 -1.42 -7.60
N ILE A 29 -7.58 -0.73 -7.11
CA ILE A 29 -8.49 -1.24 -6.06
C ILE A 29 -9.93 -1.17 -6.54
N GLY A 30 -10.75 -2.11 -6.09
CA GLY A 30 -12.20 -2.05 -6.23
C GLY A 30 -12.81 -1.26 -5.08
N LYS A 31 -13.42 -0.10 -5.36
CA LYS A 31 -14.14 0.71 -4.37
C LYS A 31 -15.54 1.02 -4.89
N LYS A 32 -16.57 0.55 -4.17
CA LYS A 32 -17.99 0.80 -4.50
C LYS A 32 -18.34 0.51 -5.96
N GLY A 33 -17.94 -0.66 -6.46
CA GLY A 33 -18.20 -1.08 -7.84
C GLY A 33 -17.39 -0.35 -8.92
N ARG A 34 -16.41 0.49 -8.53
CA ARG A 34 -15.50 1.17 -9.46
C ARG A 34 -14.07 0.72 -9.24
N MET A 35 -13.34 0.53 -10.33
CA MET A 35 -11.91 0.28 -10.29
C MET A 35 -11.16 1.61 -10.25
N LEU A 36 -10.35 1.83 -9.22
CA LEU A 36 -9.59 3.05 -9.01
C LEU A 36 -8.09 2.74 -9.06
N ALA A 37 -7.35 3.52 -9.83
CA ALA A 37 -5.90 3.46 -9.80
C ALA A 37 -5.37 4.01 -8.48
N LEU A 38 -4.44 3.28 -7.86
CA LEU A 38 -3.72 3.76 -6.69
C LEU A 38 -2.72 4.84 -7.10
N PRO A 39 -2.61 5.92 -6.31
CA PRO A 39 -1.65 6.98 -6.59
C PRO A 39 -0.22 6.45 -6.42
N MET A 40 0.63 6.72 -7.41
CA MET A 40 2.06 6.39 -7.36
C MET A 40 2.94 7.58 -6.91
N SER A 41 2.30 8.72 -6.59
CA SER A 41 2.96 9.94 -6.14
C SER A 41 2.09 10.68 -5.12
N LEU A 42 2.71 11.53 -4.30
CA LEU A 42 2.00 12.35 -3.31
C LEU A 42 0.97 13.28 -3.96
N PHE A 43 1.32 13.90 -5.10
CA PHE A 43 0.37 14.73 -5.84
C PHE A 43 -0.83 13.93 -6.35
N GLY A 44 -0.60 12.71 -6.84
CA GLY A 44 -1.70 11.80 -7.22
C GLY A 44 -2.56 11.38 -6.01
N ALA A 45 -1.97 11.27 -4.82
CA ALA A 45 -2.70 10.96 -3.60
C ALA A 45 -3.64 12.09 -3.15
N LEU A 46 -3.33 13.34 -3.52
CA LEU A 46 -4.19 14.49 -3.27
C LEU A 46 -5.41 14.52 -4.20
N THR A 47 -5.27 14.11 -5.47
CA THR A 47 -6.34 14.18 -6.47
C THR A 47 -7.20 12.91 -6.55
N THR A 48 -6.68 11.76 -6.12
CA THR A 48 -7.39 10.47 -6.19
C THR A 48 -8.67 10.44 -5.32
N PRO A 49 -9.75 9.75 -5.76
CA PRO A 49 -10.95 9.52 -4.96
C PRO A 49 -10.85 8.29 -4.03
N VAL A 50 -9.68 7.65 -3.94
CA VAL A 50 -9.44 6.46 -3.09
C VAL A 50 -9.71 6.76 -1.62
N LEU A 51 -9.33 7.94 -1.13
CA LEU A 51 -9.70 8.44 0.20
C LEU A 51 -10.59 9.68 0.06
N SER A 52 -11.60 9.79 0.91
CA SER A 52 -12.37 11.03 1.04
C SER A 52 -11.49 12.19 1.52
N LEU A 53 -12.00 13.42 1.44
CA LEU A 53 -11.33 14.59 2.02
C LEU A 53 -11.06 14.40 3.52
N LEU A 54 -12.00 13.82 4.26
CA LEU A 54 -11.83 13.51 5.68
C LEU A 54 -10.75 12.45 5.89
N GLY A 55 -10.71 11.41 5.06
CA GLY A 55 -9.65 10.39 5.09
C GLY A 55 -8.26 10.98 4.82
N LYS A 56 -8.16 11.93 3.89
CA LYS A 56 -6.90 12.65 3.60
C LYS A 56 -6.48 13.54 4.78
N LEU A 57 -7.41 14.30 5.36
CA LEU A 57 -7.13 15.12 6.54
C LEU A 57 -6.69 14.27 7.74
N ARG A 58 -7.33 13.11 7.95
CA ARG A 58 -6.97 12.13 8.99
C ARG A 58 -5.51 11.70 8.86
N LEU A 59 -5.03 11.48 7.63
CA LEU A 59 -3.65 11.12 7.34
C LEU A 59 -2.67 12.29 7.57
N LEU A 60 -3.09 13.54 7.35
CA LEU A 60 -2.24 14.71 7.64
C LEU A 60 -2.06 14.94 9.14
N ILE A 61 -3.04 14.59 9.96
CA ILE A 61 -2.98 14.71 11.42
C ILE A 61 -2.44 13.44 12.11
N GLU A 62 -1.94 12.47 11.35
CA GLU A 62 -1.37 11.21 11.83
C GLU A 62 -0.35 11.35 12.97
N PRO A 63 0.59 12.33 12.93
CA PRO A 63 1.61 12.49 13.97
C PRO A 63 1.04 12.86 15.35
N PHE A 64 -0.19 13.37 15.41
CA PHE A 64 -0.84 13.79 16.65
C PHE A 64 -1.55 12.65 17.40
N PHE A 65 -1.70 11.47 16.78
CA PHE A 65 -2.27 10.31 17.46
C PHE A 65 -1.21 9.58 18.29
N SER A 66 -1.59 9.21 19.52
CA SER A 66 -0.73 8.52 20.47
C SER A 66 -0.23 7.16 19.95
N LYS A 67 0.82 6.62 20.57
CA LYS A 67 1.29 5.25 20.32
C LYS A 67 0.38 4.24 21.05
N ALA A 68 0.39 2.99 20.60
CA ALA A 68 -0.24 1.92 21.37
C ALA A 68 0.52 1.64 22.66
N THR A 69 -0.22 1.25 23.69
CA THR A 69 0.33 0.88 25.02
C THR A 69 0.54 -0.62 25.17
N GLN A 70 0.01 -1.42 24.25
CA GLN A 70 0.08 -2.88 24.21
C GLN A 70 0.23 -3.35 22.76
N GLU A 71 0.45 -4.64 22.56
CA GLU A 71 0.38 -5.23 21.22
C GLU A 71 -1.00 -5.02 20.61
N GLU A 72 -1.02 -4.66 19.33
CA GLU A 72 -2.26 -4.46 18.58
C GLU A 72 -2.14 -5.09 17.19
N SER A 73 -3.28 -5.52 16.66
CA SER A 73 -3.37 -5.98 15.27
C SER A 73 -3.14 -4.84 14.29
N ILE A 74 -2.76 -5.18 13.05
CA ILE A 74 -2.65 -4.22 11.94
C ILE A 74 -3.94 -3.41 11.79
N ALA A 75 -5.09 -4.07 11.88
CA ALA A 75 -6.39 -3.42 11.75
C ALA A 75 -6.65 -2.39 12.87
N GLN A 76 -6.28 -2.71 14.11
CA GLN A 76 -6.39 -1.79 15.25
C GLN A 76 -5.47 -0.58 15.09
N TYR A 77 -4.19 -0.81 14.76
CA TYR A 77 -3.21 0.26 14.52
C TYR A 77 -3.71 1.24 13.45
N VAL A 78 -4.11 0.71 12.30
CA VAL A 78 -4.53 1.51 11.14
C VAL A 78 -5.81 2.28 11.44
N ARG A 79 -6.84 1.65 12.03
CA ARG A 79 -8.07 2.37 12.38
C ARG A 79 -7.81 3.52 13.35
N ARG A 80 -6.99 3.28 14.37
CA ARG A 80 -6.66 4.28 15.40
C ARG A 80 -5.87 5.44 14.81
N ARG A 81 -4.80 5.15 14.07
CA ARG A 81 -3.83 6.16 13.61
C ARG A 81 -4.16 6.78 12.26
N LEU A 82 -4.64 5.99 11.30
CA LEU A 82 -4.88 6.42 9.91
C LEU A 82 -6.37 6.50 9.54
N GLY A 83 -7.23 5.90 10.35
CA GLY A 83 -8.69 5.92 10.17
C GLY A 83 -9.23 4.72 9.38
N PRO A 84 -10.56 4.55 9.38
CA PRO A 84 -11.23 3.39 8.78
C PRO A 84 -11.06 3.31 7.26
N GLU A 85 -11.12 4.45 6.54
CA GLU A 85 -10.96 4.43 5.08
C GLU A 85 -9.58 3.95 4.63
N MET A 86 -8.52 4.24 5.40
CA MET A 86 -7.19 3.73 5.11
C MET A 86 -7.14 2.21 5.26
N LEU A 87 -7.82 1.67 6.28
CA LEU A 87 -7.91 0.23 6.45
C LEU A 87 -8.67 -0.40 5.29
N ASP A 88 -9.91 0.02 5.06
CA ASP A 88 -10.84 -0.65 4.16
C ASP A 88 -10.38 -0.62 2.69
N TRP A 89 -9.76 0.48 2.25
CA TRP A 89 -9.47 0.70 0.82
C TRP A 89 -8.02 0.53 0.44
N LEU A 90 -7.09 0.53 1.40
CA LEU A 90 -5.65 0.49 1.12
C LEU A 90 -4.96 -0.66 1.85
N ILE A 91 -5.08 -0.73 3.17
CA ILE A 91 -4.33 -1.72 3.95
C ILE A 91 -4.93 -3.12 3.82
N ASP A 92 -6.25 -3.27 3.92
CA ASP A 92 -6.90 -4.58 3.83
C ASP A 92 -6.69 -5.26 2.45
N PRO A 93 -6.85 -4.56 1.30
CA PRO A 93 -6.49 -5.11 0.00
C PRO A 93 -5.00 -5.41 -0.16
N PHE A 94 -4.13 -4.59 0.45
CA PHE A 94 -2.69 -4.81 0.40
C PHE A 94 -2.28 -6.07 1.17
N ILE A 95 -2.78 -6.24 2.38
CA ILE A 95 -2.50 -7.41 3.21
C ILE A 95 -3.02 -8.67 2.51
N SER A 96 -4.26 -8.65 2.01
CA SER A 96 -4.87 -9.77 1.26
C SER A 96 -4.11 -10.14 -0.02
N GLY A 97 -3.33 -9.21 -0.58
CA GLY A 97 -2.51 -9.46 -1.77
C GLY A 97 -1.08 -9.96 -1.47
N VAL A 98 -0.65 -9.92 -0.20
CA VAL A 98 0.72 -10.27 0.22
C VAL A 98 0.74 -11.52 1.10
N PHE A 99 -0.23 -11.64 2.00
CA PHE A 99 -0.40 -12.75 2.95
C PHE A 99 -1.59 -13.61 2.53
#